data_AF-A0A845F170-F1
#
_entry.id   AF-A0A845F170-F1
#
_cell.length_a   1.000
_cell.length_b   1.000
_cell.length_c   1.000
_cell.angle_alpha   90.00
_cell.angle_beta   90.00
_cell.angle_gamma   90.00
#
_symmetry.space_group_name_H-M   'P 1'
#
loop_
_entity.id
_entity.type
_entity.pdbx_description
1 polymer ?
#
loop_
_entity_poly.entity_id
_entity_poly.type
_entity_poly.pdbx_seq_one_letter_code
_entity_poly.pdbx_strand_id
1 'polypeptide(L)'
;MIKVDYLLQNEIIRYQEQLRHFRISLLKLPAKMPSEDKVRNLCKEAAWKIAATETLVVKIFKSKKLPYRELSKQFFFNIEILKQHSQYILALFLLKHGDYQCLHTHLTCLD
;
A
#
# COMPACT_ATOMS: atom_id res chain seq x y z
N MET A 1 12.40 32.66 -0.90
CA MET A 1 11.04 32.24 -0.51
C MET A 1 10.87 30.80 -0.95
N ILE A 2 10.75 29.85 -0.02
CA ILE A 2 10.56 28.43 -0.36
C ILE A 2 9.14 28.28 -0.90
N LYS A 3 8.98 27.84 -2.16
CA LYS A 3 7.67 27.42 -2.67
C LYS A 3 7.34 26.07 -2.04
N VAL A 4 6.39 26.06 -1.11
CA VAL A 4 5.85 24.83 -0.56
C VAL A 4 4.69 24.40 -1.46
N ASP A 5 4.73 23.17 -1.96
CA ASP A 5 3.61 22.58 -2.68
C ASP A 5 2.56 22.10 -1.68
N TYR A 6 1.55 22.96 -1.45
CA TYR A 6 0.47 22.69 -0.52
C TYR A 6 -0.39 21.49 -0.92
N LEU A 7 -0.47 21.13 -2.21
CA LEU A 7 -1.26 19.98 -2.66
C LEU A 7 -0.59 18.68 -2.26
N LEU A 8 0.70 18.55 -2.58
CA LEU A 8 1.50 17.39 -2.18
C LEU A 8 1.52 17.22 -0.65
N GLN A 9 1.71 18.31 0.10
CA GLN A 9 1.71 18.27 1.55
C GLN A 9 0.36 17.74 2.10
N ASN A 10 -0.76 18.21 1.56
CA ASN A 10 -2.09 17.76 1.97
C ASN A 10 -2.31 16.28 1.64
N GLU A 11 -1.86 15.79 0.49
CA GLU A 11 -1.93 14.36 0.15
C GLU A 11 -1.09 13.50 1.09
N ILE A 12 0.12 13.92 1.44
CA ILE A 12 0.98 13.22 2.41
C ILE A 12 0.27 13.12 3.76
N ILE A 13 -0.33 14.21 4.26
CA ILE A 13 -1.05 14.22 5.54
C ILE A 13 -2.26 13.27 5.48
N ARG A 14 -3.06 13.34 4.41
CA ARG A 14 -4.21 12.44 4.23
C ARG A 14 -3.79 10.97 4.16
N TYR A 15 -2.71 10.67 3.44
CA TYR A 15 -2.17 9.32 3.34
C TYR A 15 -1.63 8.82 4.68
N GLN A 16 -0.90 9.66 5.42
CA GLN A 16 -0.41 9.34 6.76
C GLN A 16 -1.56 9.04 7.73
N GLU A 17 -2.65 9.81 7.68
CA GLU A 17 -3.86 9.56 8.45
C GLU A 17 -4.52 8.23 8.08
N GLN A 18 -4.60 7.92 6.78
CA GLN A 18 -5.07 6.61 6.33
C GLN A 18 -4.20 5.46 6.84
N LEU A 19 -2.88 5.56 6.75
CA LEU A 19 -1.96 4.56 7.30
C LEU A 19 -2.15 4.37 8.81
N ARG A 20 -2.42 5.46 9.55
CA ARG A 20 -2.67 5.42 10.99
C ARG A 20 -3.90 4.58 11.35
N HIS A 21 -4.99 4.65 10.56
CA HIS A 21 -6.16 3.78 10.74
C HIS A 21 -5.84 2.27 10.62
N PHE A 22 -4.72 1.93 9.97
CA PHE A 22 -4.20 0.56 9.84
C PHE A 22 -3.03 0.27 10.78
N ARG A 23 -2.72 1.18 11.71
CA ARG A 23 -1.57 1.11 12.62
C ARG A 23 -0.22 0.99 11.88
N ILE A 24 -0.14 1.59 10.70
CA ILE A 24 1.08 1.69 9.91
C ILE A 24 1.66 3.09 10.12
N SER A 25 2.95 3.16 10.46
CA SER A 25 3.66 4.43 10.56
C SER A 25 4.37 4.69 9.25
N LEU A 26 4.09 5.83 8.62
CA LEU A 26 4.76 6.28 7.40
C LEU A 26 6.29 6.34 7.60
N LEU A 27 6.75 6.84 8.75
CA LEU A 27 8.18 6.94 9.09
C LEU A 27 8.87 5.56 9.20
N LYS A 28 8.15 4.53 9.63
CA LYS A 28 8.70 3.17 9.79
C LYS A 28 8.47 2.29 8.56
N LEU A 29 7.75 2.77 7.55
CA LEU A 29 7.41 2.00 6.36
C LEU A 29 8.64 1.65 5.51
N PRO A 30 9.63 2.55 5.29
CA PRO A 30 10.83 2.21 4.54
C PRO A 30 11.58 1.00 5.10
N ALA A 31 11.65 0.87 6.43
CA ALA A 31 12.30 -0.26 7.10
C ALA A 31 11.57 -1.61 6.91
N LYS A 32 10.32 -1.59 6.42
CA LYS A 32 9.50 -2.77 6.14
C LYS A 32 9.45 -3.14 4.66
N MET A 33 10.07 -2.31 3.82
CA MET A 33 10.19 -2.57 2.38
C MET A 33 11.10 -3.79 2.16
N PRO A 34 10.70 -4.74 1.32
CA PRO A 34 11.57 -5.84 0.94
C PRO A 34 12.86 -5.33 0.26
N SER A 35 14.01 -5.88 0.64
CA SER A 35 15.30 -5.59 0.01
C SER A 35 15.40 -6.18 -1.40
N GLU A 36 14.79 -7.33 -1.62
CA GLU A 36 14.77 -8.03 -2.91
C GLU A 36 13.69 -7.48 -3.84
N ASP A 37 14.10 -7.14 -5.06
CA ASP A 37 13.24 -6.58 -6.12
C ASP A 37 12.06 -7.50 -6.45
N LYS A 38 12.32 -8.80 -6.54
CA LYS A 38 11.30 -9.81 -6.81
C LYS A 38 10.19 -9.79 -5.75
N VAL A 39 10.55 -9.64 -4.48
CA VAL A 39 9.60 -9.59 -3.38
C VAL A 39 8.86 -8.25 -3.35
N ARG A 40 9.53 -7.13 -3.67
CA ARG A 40 8.86 -5.82 -3.85
C ARG A 40 7.82 -5.88 -4.96
N ASN A 41 8.15 -6.48 -6.10
CA ASN A 41 7.24 -6.64 -7.23
C ASN A 41 6.03 -7.49 -6.86
N LEU A 42 6.22 -8.58 -6.11
CA LEU A 42 5.11 -9.39 -5.58
C LEU A 42 4.22 -8.58 -4.65
N CYS A 43 4.80 -7.77 -3.76
CA CYS A 43 4.03 -6.91 -2.87
C CYS A 43 3.20 -5.86 -3.64
N LYS A 44 3.81 -5.25 -4.67
CA LYS A 44 3.13 -4.31 -5.58
C LYS A 44 1.99 -5.02 -6.31
N GLU A 45 2.24 -6.20 -6.87
CA GLU A 45 1.20 -6.99 -7.55
C GLU A 45 0.03 -7.30 -6.61
N ALA A 46 0.29 -7.79 -5.41
CA ALA A 46 -0.75 -8.07 -4.42
C ALA A 46 -1.59 -6.83 -4.11
N ALA A 47 -0.96 -5.67 -3.90
CA ALA A 47 -1.65 -4.41 -3.66
C ALA A 47 -2.57 -3.99 -4.84
N TRP A 48 -2.11 -4.18 -6.08
CA TRP A 48 -2.92 -3.86 -7.28
C TRP A 48 -4.08 -4.85 -7.47
N LYS A 49 -3.86 -6.15 -7.24
CA LYS A 49 -4.94 -7.15 -7.29
C LYS A 49 -6.02 -6.87 -6.27
N ILE A 50 -5.65 -6.43 -5.06
CA ILE A 50 -6.58 -5.97 -4.04
C ILE A 50 -7.39 -4.78 -4.55
N ALA A 51 -6.70 -3.73 -5.02
CA ALA A 51 -7.37 -2.50 -5.47
C ALA A 51 -8.34 -2.75 -6.65
N ALA A 52 -8.07 -3.77 -7.49
CA ALA A 52 -8.93 -4.18 -8.58
C ALA A 52 -10.10 -5.11 -8.17
N THR A 53 -10.16 -5.54 -6.91
CA THR A 53 -11.15 -6.53 -6.43
C THR A 53 -11.98 -5.96 -5.28
N GLU A 54 -13.17 -5.46 -5.60
CA GLU A 54 -14.08 -4.77 -4.65
C GLU A 54 -14.33 -5.56 -3.35
N THR A 55 -14.52 -6.88 -3.45
CA THR A 55 -14.77 -7.72 -2.26
C THR A 55 -13.57 -7.76 -1.30
N LEU A 56 -12.35 -7.68 -1.82
CA LEU A 56 -11.13 -7.59 -1.00
C LEU A 56 -10.96 -6.20 -0.39
N VAL A 57 -11.28 -5.16 -1.16
CA VAL A 57 -11.29 -3.76 -0.68
C VAL A 57 -12.20 -3.62 0.53
N VAL A 58 -13.47 -4.02 0.41
CA VAL A 58 -14.46 -3.98 1.51
C VAL A 58 -13.95 -4.75 2.74
N LYS A 59 -13.37 -5.94 2.52
CA LYS A 59 -12.84 -6.77 3.60
C LYS A 59 -11.67 -6.12 4.33
N ILE A 60 -10.76 -5.48 3.61
CA ILE A 60 -9.63 -4.75 4.20
C ILE A 60 -10.12 -3.55 4.99
N PHE A 61 -11.03 -2.74 4.45
CA PHE A 61 -11.53 -1.57 5.17
C PHE A 61 -12.31 -1.94 6.44
N LYS A 62 -13.02 -3.08 6.44
CA LYS A 62 -13.72 -3.62 7.60
C LYS A 62 -12.78 -4.21 8.66
N SER A 63 -11.81 -5.02 8.23
CA SER A 63 -10.95 -5.78 9.16
C SER A 63 -9.64 -5.09 9.54
N LYS A 64 -9.23 -4.08 8.75
CA LYS A 64 -7.92 -3.43 8.77
C LYS A 64 -6.74 -4.41 8.64
N LYS A 65 -6.97 -5.58 8.03
CA LYS A 65 -5.99 -6.66 7.87
C LYS A 65 -5.95 -7.15 6.43
N LEU A 66 -4.79 -7.64 6.01
CA LEU A 66 -4.61 -8.23 4.69
C LEU A 66 -5.33 -9.59 4.61
N PRO A 67 -6.15 -9.86 3.58
CA PRO A 67 -6.92 -11.10 3.43
C PRO A 67 -6.05 -12.21 2.81
N TYR A 68 -5.05 -12.70 3.55
CA TYR A 68 -4.01 -13.61 3.03
C TYR A 68 -4.58 -14.89 2.39
N ARG A 69 -5.63 -15.47 2.99
CA ARG A 69 -6.24 -16.71 2.52
C ARG A 69 -6.92 -16.51 1.17
N GLU A 70 -7.64 -15.40 1.01
CA GLU A 70 -8.29 -15.06 -0.26
C GLU A 70 -7.25 -14.73 -1.34
N LEU A 71 -6.22 -13.95 -1.00
CA LEU A 71 -5.14 -13.63 -1.93
C LEU A 71 -4.40 -14.88 -2.41
N SER A 72 -4.11 -15.80 -1.49
CA SER A 72 -3.47 -17.06 -1.83
C SER A 72 -4.39 -17.94 -2.68
N LYS A 73 -5.68 -18.04 -2.35
CA LYS A 73 -6.63 -18.86 -3.09
C LYS A 73 -6.96 -18.31 -4.48
N GLN A 74 -7.09 -16.99 -4.63
CA GLN A 74 -7.52 -16.34 -5.88
C GLN A 74 -6.36 -16.07 -6.83
N PHE A 75 -5.17 -15.79 -6.30
CA PHE A 75 -4.02 -15.32 -7.08
C PHE A 75 -2.73 -16.11 -6.82
N PHE A 76 -2.81 -17.23 -6.09
CA PHE A 76 -1.68 -18.14 -5.84
C PHE A 76 -0.47 -17.53 -5.11
N PHE A 77 -0.69 -16.43 -4.37
CA PHE A 77 0.35 -15.85 -3.52
C PHE A 77 0.75 -16.78 -2.36
N ASN A 78 2.04 -16.77 -2.02
CA ASN A 78 2.56 -17.44 -0.84
C ASN A 78 2.11 -16.71 0.45
N ILE A 79 1.39 -17.39 1.33
CA ILE A 79 0.84 -16.83 2.57
C ILE A 79 1.92 -16.27 3.49
N GLU A 80 3.09 -16.90 3.55
CA GLU A 80 4.17 -16.48 4.45
C GLU A 80 4.76 -15.14 4.03
N ILE A 81 5.00 -14.97 2.72
CA ILE A 81 5.44 -13.70 2.14
C ILE A 81 4.39 -12.60 2.39
N LEU A 82 3.11 -12.90 2.19
CA LEU A 82 2.02 -11.94 2.46
C LEU A 82 1.97 -11.50 3.92
N LYS A 83 2.19 -12.41 4.87
CA LYS A 83 2.20 -12.07 6.30
C LYS A 83 3.40 -11.20 6.64
N GLN A 84 4.59 -11.62 6.22
CA GLN A 84 5.86 -10.93 6.47
C GLN A 84 5.82 -9.48 5.98
N HIS A 85 5.24 -9.24 4.80
CA HIS A 85 5.18 -7.91 4.19
C HIS A 85 3.81 -7.26 4.23
N SER A 86 2.91 -7.74 5.10
CA SER A 86 1.49 -7.33 5.13
C SER A 86 1.28 -5.82 5.23
N GLN A 87 2.05 -5.14 6.08
CA GLN A 87 1.95 -3.68 6.25
C GLN A 87 2.47 -2.90 5.05
N TYR A 88 3.50 -3.42 4.37
CA TYR A 88 4.00 -2.80 3.14
C TYR A 88 2.97 -2.95 2.00
N ILE A 89 2.37 -4.14 1.86
CA ILE A 89 1.31 -4.40 0.89
C ILE A 89 0.09 -3.51 1.17
N LEU A 90 -0.36 -3.42 2.43
CA LEU A 90 -1.49 -2.57 2.81
C LEU A 90 -1.21 -1.08 2.53
N ALA A 91 0.02 -0.62 2.77
CA ALA A 91 0.41 0.75 2.46
C ALA A 91 0.33 1.03 0.94
N LEU A 92 0.92 0.16 0.11
CA LEU A 92 0.83 0.28 -1.35
C LEU A 92 -0.62 0.23 -1.85
N PHE A 93 -1.44 -0.65 -1.27
CA PHE A 93 -2.87 -0.72 -1.58
C PHE A 93 -3.57 0.60 -1.26
N LEU A 94 -3.38 1.16 -0.06
CA LEU A 94 -4.01 2.41 0.36
C LEU A 94 -3.57 3.57 -0.52
N LEU A 95 -2.29 3.60 -0.91
CA LEU A 95 -1.76 4.58 -1.84
C LEU A 95 -2.42 4.44 -3.21
N LYS A 96 -2.50 3.23 -3.75
CA LYS A 96 -3.09 2.96 -5.07
C LYS A 96 -4.61 3.21 -5.13
N HIS A 97 -5.32 2.86 -4.07
CA HIS A 97 -6.78 2.99 -3.98
C HIS A 97 -7.22 4.42 -3.63
N GLY A 98 -6.38 5.17 -2.90
CA GLY A 98 -6.69 6.54 -2.53
C GLY A 98 -6.50 7.52 -3.70
N ASP A 99 -7.19 8.66 -3.59
CA ASP A 99 -7.06 9.79 -4.49
C ASP A 99 -5.87 10.66 -4.06
N TYR A 100 -4.68 10.30 -4.56
CA TYR A 100 -3.40 10.95 -4.29
C TYR A 100 -2.62 11.19 -5.60
N GLN A 101 -3.11 12.13 -6.41
CA GLN A 101 -2.59 12.36 -7.76
C GLN A 101 -1.12 12.80 -7.74
N CYS A 102 -0.74 13.72 -6.85
CA CYS A 102 0.65 14.18 -6.73
C CYS A 102 1.56 13.04 -6.27
N LEU A 103 1.13 12.24 -5.30
CA LEU A 103 1.91 11.08 -4.85
C LEU A 103 2.05 10.01 -5.93
N HIS A 104 1.02 9.80 -6.77
CA HIS A 104 1.09 8.83 -7.86
C HIS A 104 2.10 9.24 -8.93
N THR A 105 2.22 10.54 -9.26
CA THR A 105 3.22 11.02 -10.22
C THR A 105 4.64 10.66 -9.79
N HIS A 106 4.93 10.71 -8.49
CA HIS A 106 6.24 10.29 -7.96
C HIS A 106 6.48 8.78 -7.98
N LEU A 107 5.43 7.94 -8.03
CA LEU A 107 5.58 6.49 -8.20
C LEU A 107 5.94 6.09 -9.64
N THR A 108 5.51 6.88 -10.62
CA THR A 108 5.73 6.60 -12.06
C THR A 108 7.03 7.16 -12.62
N CYS A 109 7.69 8.08 -11.90
CA CYS A 109 9.00 8.62 -12.30
C CYS A 109 10.20 7.83 -11.74
N LEU A 110 9.96 6.64 -11.16
CA LEU A 110 11.00 5.76 -10.62
C LEU A 110 11.30 4.56 -11.54
N ASP A 111 10.81 4.60 -12.78
CA ASP A 111 11.16 3.64 -13.83
C ASP A 111 12.41 4.11 -14.60
#